data_AF-A0A1F3SU21-F1
#
_entry.id   AF-A0A1F3SU21-F1
#
_cell.length_a   1.000
_cell.length_b   1.000
_cell.length_c   1.000
_cell.angle_alpha   90.00
_cell.angle_beta   90.00
_cell.angle_gamma   90.00
#
_symmetry.space_group_name_H-M   'P 1'
#
loop_
_entity.id
_entity.type
_entity.pdbx_description
1 polymer ?
#
loop_
_entity_poly.entity_id
_entity_poly.type
_entity_poly.pdbx_seq_one_letter_code
_entity_poly.pdbx_strand_id
1 'polypeptide(L)'
;MKFRFAFGCLSVKKGPQGKPSMKHSIHLLFTLALLAPSLTFASKPAAAPSPSAKQVNLPAGTNDVDSAIISHFENIVDHSRIAGKCLNCHPNQFRDVSSSIHGKAGLLKTLPEGSLCLTCHEMNHIVKDPLKIQNFQLETFSNVPHELACMRCHADATVAKAFGFPPHVPSEYEQSIHYRKAAIGEAKAPLCFDCHGAHNIVRVENPSSPVHEAQRVKVCAQCHPGANATFASVFDHTPIGPEEKPLEYWVIVIFKILTLGTFMALGLFILLDVMATIRQAIMPKSKRPHEHAKKEGPQQFVERLPFHLRLQHFLMLSSVITLVITAWPLLSPESSVSQALTRMLGGAHMLAMIHRTAGFIMIGDFIYHVVFLYLRFRAGGRFHPMTPMPKDIFDLKDMIFFFFGLRDKRPDFDQFAFHEKFDYWAVFWGVAMMGGSGLVLTFPTVTAHLLPGWAIKLSNIIHADEALLAAMVLFIWHFYNVHLKPGIFPMNWAWLTGRMKKDLYEHEHAGHVEKLRKQGKWKD
;
A
#
# COMPACT_ATOMS: atom_id res chain seq x y z
N MET A 1 -32.90 -17.27 12.05
CA MET A 1 -33.24 -16.92 13.44
C MET A 1 -33.72 -15.46 13.43
N LYS A 2 -34.93 -15.18 13.94
CA LYS A 2 -35.67 -13.90 13.78
C LYS A 2 -34.91 -12.70 14.40
N PHE A 3 -34.81 -11.59 13.67
CA PHE A 3 -34.35 -10.30 14.20
C PHE A 3 -35.51 -9.51 14.80
N ARG A 4 -35.31 -8.96 16.01
CA ARG A 4 -36.16 -7.92 16.62
C ARG A 4 -35.25 -6.73 16.97
N PHE A 5 -35.58 -5.56 16.46
CA PHE A 5 -35.00 -4.28 16.89
C PHE A 5 -35.90 -3.68 17.98
N ALA A 6 -35.29 -3.20 19.07
CA ALA A 6 -35.93 -2.36 20.07
C ALA A 6 -35.29 -0.97 20.04
N PHE A 7 -36.10 0.06 19.81
CA PHE A 7 -35.72 1.47 19.92
C PHE A 7 -35.89 1.92 21.37
N GLY A 8 -34.82 2.46 21.98
CA GLY A 8 -34.85 3.14 23.27
C GLY A 8 -34.89 4.66 23.07
N CYS A 9 -35.92 5.29 23.63
CA CYS A 9 -36.20 6.74 23.58
C CYS A 9 -35.38 7.48 24.65
N LEU A 10 -34.68 8.57 24.30
CA LEU A 10 -33.95 9.43 25.23
C LEU A 10 -34.63 10.80 25.34
N SER A 11 -35.09 11.13 26.55
CA SER A 11 -35.79 12.37 26.90
C SER A 11 -34.78 13.42 27.39
N VAL A 12 -34.90 14.66 26.89
CA VAL A 12 -34.03 15.81 27.20
C VAL A 12 -34.71 16.70 28.25
N LYS A 13 -34.04 16.96 29.38
CA LYS A 13 -34.41 18.03 30.34
C LYS A 13 -33.55 19.28 30.09
N LYS A 14 -34.20 20.45 30.04
CA LYS A 14 -33.59 21.79 30.02
C LYS A 14 -33.42 22.36 31.43
N GLY A 15 -32.38 23.17 31.62
CA GLY A 15 -32.18 24.09 32.75
C GLY A 15 -31.52 25.42 32.29
N PRO A 16 -31.60 26.53 33.07
CA PRO A 16 -31.71 27.89 32.51
C PRO A 16 -30.50 28.85 32.75
N GLN A 17 -30.35 29.78 31.80
CA GLN A 17 -29.79 31.15 31.84
C GLN A 17 -28.28 31.45 32.06
N GLY A 18 -27.68 32.21 31.12
CA GLY A 18 -26.45 33.01 31.26
C GLY A 18 -25.71 33.32 29.94
N LYS A 19 -25.38 34.59 29.65
CA LYS A 19 -24.91 35.22 28.38
C LYS A 19 -23.54 34.72 27.80
N PRO A 20 -23.20 35.02 26.52
CA PRO A 20 -22.23 34.26 25.72
C PRO A 20 -20.78 34.76 25.84
N SER A 21 -19.82 33.83 25.78
CA SER A 21 -18.39 34.11 25.63
C SER A 21 -17.83 33.41 24.39
N MET A 22 -17.18 34.20 23.55
CA MET A 22 -16.70 33.91 22.20
C MET A 22 -15.41 33.08 22.23
N LYS A 23 -15.46 31.80 22.61
CA LYS A 23 -14.31 30.86 22.53
C LYS A 23 -14.70 29.39 22.36
N HIS A 24 -15.69 29.03 21.56
CA HIS A 24 -15.96 27.61 21.25
C HIS A 24 -16.50 27.45 19.82
N SER A 25 -15.62 27.52 18.82
CA SER A 25 -15.95 27.18 17.42
C SER A 25 -14.99 26.16 16.79
N ILE A 26 -14.17 25.47 17.58
CA ILE A 26 -13.24 24.45 17.08
C ILE A 26 -13.59 23.03 17.56
N HIS A 27 -14.46 22.87 18.57
CA HIS A 27 -14.80 21.55 19.12
C HIS A 27 -16.01 20.83 18.50
N LEU A 28 -16.74 21.45 17.57
CA LEU A 28 -17.96 20.84 17.00
C LEU A 28 -17.73 20.02 15.73
N LEU A 29 -16.51 20.03 15.17
CA LEU A 29 -16.11 19.15 14.05
C LEU A 29 -15.46 17.83 14.51
N PHE A 30 -15.22 17.65 15.82
CA PHE A 30 -14.44 16.52 16.36
C PHE A 30 -15.26 15.38 16.99
N THR A 31 -16.58 15.51 17.10
CA THR A 31 -17.42 14.55 17.85
C THR A 31 -18.30 13.61 17.00
N LEU A 32 -18.16 13.59 15.67
CA LEU A 32 -18.85 12.63 14.80
C LEU A 32 -17.95 11.55 14.18
N ALA A 33 -16.65 11.49 14.51
CA ALA A 33 -15.72 10.49 13.99
C ALA A 33 -15.58 9.21 14.86
N LEU A 34 -16.33 9.10 15.97
CA LEU A 34 -16.12 8.05 16.99
C LEU A 34 -17.15 6.91 16.99
N LEU A 35 -17.96 6.74 15.94
CA LEU A 35 -18.89 5.60 15.82
C LEU A 35 -18.81 4.96 14.43
N ALA A 36 -17.65 4.42 14.08
CA ALA A 36 -17.52 3.42 13.03
C ALA A 36 -17.10 2.09 13.67
N PRO A 37 -17.87 0.99 13.49
CA PRO A 37 -17.41 -0.32 13.90
C PRO A 37 -16.19 -0.70 13.05
N SER A 38 -15.22 -1.31 13.71
CA SER A 38 -13.94 -1.79 13.19
C SER A 38 -14.10 -2.63 11.92
N LEU A 39 -14.14 -1.98 10.76
CA LEU A 39 -14.00 -2.64 9.46
C LEU A 39 -12.51 -2.73 9.12
N THR A 40 -11.87 -3.74 9.69
CA THR A 40 -10.52 -4.14 9.33
C THR A 40 -10.52 -4.79 7.94
N PHE A 41 -10.34 -3.99 6.88
CA PHE A 41 -9.94 -4.48 5.56
C PHE A 41 -8.42 -4.54 5.47
N ALA A 42 -7.87 -5.52 6.18
CA ALA A 42 -6.59 -6.16 5.96
C ALA A 42 -6.62 -7.27 7.00
N SER A 43 -6.79 -8.51 6.56
CA SER A 43 -6.46 -9.62 7.45
C SER A 43 -5.03 -9.39 7.90
N LYS A 44 -4.85 -9.08 9.19
CA LYS A 44 -3.64 -9.52 9.91
C LYS A 44 -3.35 -10.91 9.34
N PRO A 45 -2.12 -11.24 8.89
CA PRO A 45 -1.79 -12.65 8.80
C PRO A 45 -2.18 -13.20 10.17
N ALA A 46 -3.12 -14.14 10.17
CA ALA A 46 -3.49 -14.80 11.40
C ALA A 46 -2.17 -15.20 12.03
N ALA A 47 -1.91 -14.74 13.26
CA ALA A 47 -0.86 -15.33 14.06
C ALA A 47 -1.06 -16.83 13.86
N ALA A 48 -0.06 -17.49 13.27
CA ALA A 48 -0.17 -18.90 12.93
C ALA A 48 -0.78 -19.57 14.17
N PRO A 49 -1.91 -20.29 14.04
CA PRO A 49 -2.51 -20.93 15.19
C PRO A 49 -1.38 -21.69 15.86
N SER A 50 -1.10 -21.36 17.12
CA SER A 50 -0.10 -22.06 17.91
C SER A 50 -0.39 -23.54 17.70
N PRO A 51 0.58 -24.33 17.18
CA PRO A 51 0.34 -25.72 16.91
C PRO A 51 -0.20 -26.31 18.20
N SER A 52 -1.37 -26.95 18.11
CA SER A 52 -2.04 -27.67 19.20
C SER A 52 -0.96 -28.28 20.09
N ALA A 53 -0.78 -27.69 21.27
CA ALA A 53 0.30 -28.06 22.16
C ALA A 53 0.11 -29.53 22.52
N LYS A 54 0.85 -30.42 21.85
CA LYS A 54 1.12 -31.74 22.42
C LYS A 54 1.64 -31.44 23.81
N GLN A 55 1.04 -32.04 24.84
CA GLN A 55 1.53 -31.91 26.20
C GLN A 55 2.97 -32.46 26.24
N VAL A 56 3.94 -31.55 26.17
CA VAL A 56 5.35 -31.84 26.39
C VAL A 56 5.51 -31.92 27.91
N ASN A 57 5.98 -33.06 28.41
CA ASN A 57 6.33 -33.19 29.82
C ASN A 57 7.57 -32.32 30.09
N LEU A 58 7.34 -31.16 30.70
CA LEU A 58 8.42 -30.22 31.04
C LEU A 58 9.27 -30.78 32.20
N PRO A 59 10.60 -30.55 32.18
CA PRO A 59 11.47 -30.87 33.30
C PRO A 59 11.01 -30.20 34.60
N ALA A 60 11.20 -30.85 35.74
CA ALA A 60 10.92 -30.25 37.03
C ALA A 60 11.77 -28.97 37.24
N GLY A 61 11.14 -27.88 37.66
CA GLY A 61 11.82 -26.60 37.92
C GLY A 61 11.95 -25.65 36.72
N THR A 62 11.34 -25.95 35.57
CA THR A 62 11.19 -24.97 34.48
C THR A 62 10.37 -23.77 34.93
N ASN A 63 10.88 -22.57 34.70
CA ASN A 63 10.15 -21.33 34.92
C ASN A 63 9.19 -21.04 33.73
N ASP A 64 8.32 -20.04 33.89
CA ASP A 64 7.34 -19.65 32.87
C ASP A 64 7.99 -19.21 31.55
N VAL A 65 9.20 -18.63 31.60
CA VAL A 65 9.93 -18.14 30.42
C VAL A 65 10.49 -19.30 29.61
N ASP A 66 11.14 -20.26 30.27
CA ASP A 66 11.63 -21.48 29.64
C ASP A 66 10.47 -22.30 29.06
N SER A 67 9.34 -22.35 29.77
CA SER A 67 8.12 -23.01 29.30
C SER A 67 7.55 -22.34 28.04
N ALA A 68 7.52 -21.00 28.01
CA ALA A 68 7.09 -20.24 26.84
C ALA A 68 8.02 -20.52 25.65
N ILE A 69 9.34 -20.47 25.83
CA ILE A 69 10.31 -20.78 24.77
C ILE A 69 10.12 -22.21 24.27
N ILE A 70 10.09 -23.21 25.16
CA ILE A 70 9.93 -24.62 24.78
C ILE A 70 8.66 -24.84 23.96
N SER A 71 7.57 -24.14 24.28
CA SER A 71 6.31 -24.29 23.55
C SER A 71 6.36 -23.83 22.08
N HIS A 72 7.33 -23.00 21.69
CA HIS A 72 7.53 -22.53 20.31
C HIS A 72 8.31 -23.50 19.43
N PHE A 73 8.88 -24.56 20.01
CA PHE A 73 9.77 -25.50 19.31
C PHE A 73 9.33 -26.94 19.49
N GLU A 74 8.99 -27.60 18.38
CA GLU A 74 8.56 -28.99 18.40
C GLU A 74 9.72 -29.92 18.78
N ASN A 75 9.53 -30.72 19.83
CA ASN A 75 10.49 -31.74 20.28
C ASN A 75 11.84 -31.18 20.75
N ILE A 76 11.92 -29.88 21.10
CA ILE A 76 13.17 -29.29 21.61
C ILE A 76 13.71 -30.01 22.85
N VAL A 77 12.81 -30.48 23.73
CA VAL A 77 13.17 -31.28 24.91
C VAL A 77 13.81 -32.61 24.49
N ASP A 78 13.31 -33.26 23.45
CA ASP A 78 13.85 -34.53 22.96
C ASP A 78 15.20 -34.33 22.27
N HIS A 79 15.32 -33.30 21.44
CA HIS A 79 16.55 -32.98 20.70
C HIS A 79 17.66 -32.40 21.59
N SER A 80 17.31 -31.78 22.72
CA SER A 80 18.26 -31.22 23.68
C SER A 80 19.28 -32.24 24.20
N ARG A 81 18.91 -33.53 24.25
CA ARG A 81 19.79 -34.64 24.65
C ARG A 81 21.00 -34.80 23.73
N ILE A 82 20.91 -34.32 22.49
CA ILE A 82 21.98 -34.38 21.49
C ILE A 82 22.76 -33.05 21.45
N ALA A 83 22.22 -31.97 22.01
CA ALA A 83 22.79 -30.62 21.92
C ALA A 83 24.20 -30.52 22.52
N GLY A 84 24.50 -31.30 23.57
CA GLY A 84 25.84 -31.41 24.15
C GLY A 84 26.91 -31.87 23.16
N LYS A 85 26.53 -32.61 22.10
CA LYS A 85 27.46 -33.08 21.06
C LYS A 85 27.90 -31.95 20.13
N CYS A 86 27.11 -30.89 19.97
CA CYS A 86 27.47 -29.75 19.13
C CYS A 86 28.76 -29.09 19.61
N LEU A 87 28.96 -29.02 20.92
CA LEU A 87 30.11 -28.36 21.55
C LEU A 87 31.44 -29.04 21.22
N ASN A 88 31.41 -30.34 20.92
CA ASN A 88 32.62 -31.09 20.55
C ASN A 88 33.21 -30.63 19.21
N CYS A 89 32.38 -30.12 18.30
CA CYS A 89 32.80 -29.65 16.98
C CYS A 89 32.73 -28.12 16.83
N HIS A 90 31.87 -27.43 17.60
CA HIS A 90 31.65 -25.99 17.53
C HIS A 90 32.00 -25.25 18.84
N PRO A 91 33.20 -25.42 19.41
CA PRO A 91 33.56 -24.82 20.70
C PRO A 91 33.64 -23.29 20.63
N ASN A 92 34.04 -22.75 19.47
CA ASN A 92 34.11 -21.29 19.28
C ASN A 92 32.73 -20.66 19.22
N GLN A 93 31.80 -21.25 18.46
CA GLN A 93 30.43 -20.76 18.36
C GLN A 93 29.72 -20.87 19.72
N PHE A 94 29.96 -21.95 20.47
CA PHE A 94 29.44 -22.10 21.82
C PHE A 94 29.97 -20.99 22.76
N ARG A 95 31.26 -20.67 22.70
CA ARG A 95 31.84 -19.55 23.46
C ARG A 95 31.18 -18.23 23.10
N ASP A 96 30.99 -17.97 21.82
CA ASP A 96 30.40 -16.72 21.34
C ASP A 96 28.95 -16.59 21.84
N VAL A 97 28.11 -17.63 21.65
CA VAL A 97 26.72 -17.66 22.12
C VAL A 97 26.66 -17.53 23.65
N SER A 98 27.50 -18.25 24.38
CA SER A 98 27.57 -18.17 25.85
C SER A 98 27.93 -16.76 26.33
N SER A 99 28.73 -16.02 25.57
CA SER A 99 29.12 -14.64 25.88
C SER A 99 28.10 -13.58 25.44
N SER A 100 27.17 -13.95 24.55
CA SER A 100 26.11 -13.10 24.02
C SER A 100 25.05 -12.76 25.07
N ILE A 101 24.12 -11.87 24.71
CA ILE A 101 22.98 -11.55 25.56
C ILE A 101 22.06 -12.75 25.78
N HIS A 102 21.92 -13.65 24.81
CA HIS A 102 21.10 -14.86 24.92
C HIS A 102 21.72 -15.90 25.85
N GLY A 103 23.05 -16.10 25.78
CA GLY A 103 23.76 -16.98 26.71
C GLY A 103 23.70 -16.47 28.14
N LYS A 104 23.93 -15.16 28.34
CA LYS A 104 23.88 -14.52 29.67
C LYS A 104 22.48 -14.41 30.25
N ALA A 105 21.43 -14.43 29.41
CA ALA A 105 20.04 -14.44 29.85
C ALA A 105 19.69 -15.72 30.63
N GLY A 106 20.49 -16.78 30.48
CA GLY A 106 20.32 -18.00 31.27
C GLY A 106 19.05 -18.76 30.90
N LEU A 107 18.72 -18.76 29.61
CA LEU A 107 17.61 -19.51 29.02
C LEU A 107 17.89 -21.01 29.08
N LEU A 108 16.84 -21.80 29.32
CA LEU A 108 16.87 -23.27 29.25
C LEU A 108 17.94 -23.92 30.14
N LYS A 109 18.23 -23.36 31.32
CA LYS A 109 19.22 -23.91 32.28
C LYS A 109 18.90 -25.32 32.75
N THR A 110 17.64 -25.74 32.67
CA THR A 110 17.19 -27.10 33.02
C THR A 110 17.47 -28.11 31.91
N LEU A 111 17.89 -27.67 30.72
CA LEU A 111 18.25 -28.52 29.58
C LEU A 111 19.79 -28.58 29.40
N PRO A 112 20.32 -29.60 28.69
CA PRO A 112 21.75 -29.72 28.41
C PRO A 112 22.37 -28.47 27.76
N GLU A 113 23.65 -28.23 28.00
CA GLU A 113 24.40 -27.17 27.33
C GLU A 113 24.32 -27.33 25.80
N GLY A 114 24.12 -26.23 25.10
CA GLY A 114 23.86 -26.21 23.66
C GLY A 114 22.38 -26.31 23.27
N SER A 115 21.45 -26.54 24.21
CA SER A 115 20.01 -26.56 23.89
C SER A 115 19.52 -25.22 23.30
N LEU A 116 20.15 -24.11 23.71
CA LEU A 116 19.94 -22.79 23.12
C LEU A 116 20.34 -22.72 21.63
N CYS A 117 21.25 -23.57 21.16
CA CYS A 117 21.57 -23.62 19.73
C CYS A 117 20.36 -24.15 18.93
N LEU A 118 19.55 -25.05 19.52
CA LEU A 118 18.38 -25.62 18.87
C LEU A 118 17.26 -24.59 18.70
N THR A 119 17.10 -23.62 19.61
CA THR A 119 16.08 -22.58 19.45
C THR A 119 16.30 -21.69 18.21
N CYS A 120 17.50 -21.70 17.63
CA CYS A 120 17.80 -20.98 16.38
C CYS A 120 18.05 -21.93 15.19
N HIS A 121 18.63 -23.11 15.42
CA HIS A 121 19.07 -24.02 14.36
C HIS A 121 18.24 -25.28 14.18
N GLU A 122 17.26 -25.59 15.04
CA GLU A 122 16.45 -26.82 14.96
C GLU A 122 15.75 -26.98 13.60
N MET A 123 15.48 -25.87 12.90
CA MET A 123 14.97 -25.86 11.52
C MET A 123 15.95 -26.43 10.47
N ASN A 124 17.27 -26.40 10.72
CA ASN A 124 18.30 -26.77 9.76
C ASN A 124 18.68 -28.26 9.80
N HIS A 125 18.26 -29.01 10.82
CA HIS A 125 18.50 -30.45 10.93
C HIS A 125 17.25 -31.31 10.65
N ILE A 126 16.15 -30.69 10.21
CA ILE A 126 14.96 -31.39 9.68
C ILE A 126 15.23 -31.94 8.27
N VAL A 127 16.36 -31.58 7.64
CA VAL A 127 16.84 -32.23 6.41
C VAL A 127 17.28 -33.66 6.75
N LYS A 128 16.37 -34.61 6.59
CA LYS A 128 16.59 -36.06 6.78
C LYS A 128 17.57 -36.67 5.77
N ASP A 129 18.16 -35.87 4.88
CA ASP A 129 19.06 -36.31 3.82
C ASP A 129 20.51 -35.91 4.13
N PRO A 130 21.37 -36.86 4.56
CA PRO A 130 22.77 -36.60 4.88
C PRO A 130 23.59 -36.06 3.70
N LEU A 131 23.21 -36.38 2.46
CA LEU A 131 23.95 -35.95 1.25
C LEU A 131 23.71 -34.47 0.96
N LYS A 132 22.51 -33.95 1.24
CA LYS A 132 22.21 -32.51 1.10
C LYS A 132 22.99 -31.67 2.13
N ILE A 133 23.18 -32.19 3.35
CA ILE A 133 23.98 -31.55 4.40
C ILE A 133 25.47 -31.55 4.01
N GLN A 134 25.98 -32.69 3.54
CA GLN A 134 27.39 -32.83 3.15
C GLN A 134 27.79 -31.97 1.96
N ASN A 135 26.85 -31.71 1.04
CA ASN A 135 27.07 -30.91 -0.16
C ASN A 135 26.67 -29.43 -0.01
N PHE A 136 26.33 -28.97 1.21
CA PHE A 136 25.80 -27.62 1.47
C PHE A 136 24.56 -27.26 0.62
N GLN A 137 23.80 -28.27 0.20
CA GLN A 137 22.55 -28.13 -0.57
C GLN A 137 21.34 -28.10 0.37
N LEU A 138 21.40 -27.25 1.40
CA LEU A 138 20.22 -26.87 2.15
C LEU A 138 19.29 -26.14 1.17
N GLU A 139 17.98 -26.41 1.22
CA GLU A 139 17.03 -25.71 0.37
C GLU A 139 17.09 -24.21 0.71
N THR A 140 17.85 -23.47 -0.09
CA THR A 140 18.15 -22.04 -0.02
C THR A 140 16.94 -21.16 -0.37
N PHE A 141 15.75 -21.75 -0.37
CA PHE A 141 14.48 -21.05 -0.24
C PHE A 141 13.96 -21.39 1.15
N SER A 142 14.48 -20.75 2.20
CA SER A 142 13.93 -19.43 2.51
C SER A 142 14.80 -18.73 3.53
N ASN A 143 15.05 -17.45 3.31
CA ASN A 143 15.60 -16.53 4.31
C ASN A 143 14.66 -16.40 5.54
N VAL A 144 13.38 -16.70 5.35
CA VAL A 144 12.30 -16.54 6.33
C VAL A 144 12.38 -17.49 7.55
N PRO A 145 12.70 -18.80 7.43
CA PRO A 145 12.91 -19.69 8.58
C PRO A 145 13.86 -19.17 9.66
N HIS A 146 15.05 -18.67 9.30
CA HIS A 146 16.01 -18.18 10.30
C HIS A 146 15.50 -16.91 10.98
N GLU A 147 14.87 -16.04 10.20
CA GLU A 147 14.20 -14.85 10.71
C GLU A 147 13.06 -15.21 11.68
N LEU A 148 12.24 -16.20 11.32
CA LEU A 148 11.13 -16.69 12.14
C LEU A 148 11.61 -17.23 13.50
N ALA A 149 12.83 -17.78 13.59
CA ALA A 149 13.41 -18.21 14.86
C ALA A 149 13.60 -17.04 15.83
N CYS A 150 14.11 -15.89 15.35
CA CYS A 150 14.20 -14.68 16.16
C CYS A 150 12.79 -14.19 16.56
N MET A 151 11.87 -14.12 15.60
CA MET A 151 10.52 -13.59 15.83
C MET A 151 9.70 -14.40 16.83
N ARG A 152 9.86 -15.73 16.89
CA ARG A 152 9.12 -16.61 17.83
C ARG A 152 9.23 -16.17 19.28
N CYS A 153 10.43 -15.81 19.73
CA CYS A 153 10.66 -15.36 21.10
C CYS A 153 10.59 -13.84 21.24
N HIS A 154 11.02 -13.07 20.23
CA HIS A 154 10.98 -11.61 20.30
C HIS A 154 9.57 -11.02 20.14
N ALA A 155 8.61 -11.77 19.59
CA ALA A 155 7.19 -11.39 19.56
C ALA A 155 6.41 -11.93 20.78
N ASP A 156 7.02 -12.77 21.62
CA ASP A 156 6.36 -13.39 22.77
C ASP A 156 6.28 -12.43 23.95
N ALA A 157 5.07 -12.15 24.42
CA ALA A 157 4.83 -11.20 25.50
C ALA A 157 5.39 -11.66 26.87
N THR A 158 5.45 -12.96 27.12
CA THR A 158 5.99 -13.55 28.36
C THR A 158 7.51 -13.35 28.39
N VAL A 159 8.18 -13.70 27.30
CA VAL A 159 9.63 -13.53 27.15
C VAL A 159 10.01 -12.04 27.17
N ALA A 160 9.29 -11.21 26.42
CA ALA A 160 9.49 -9.76 26.36
C ALA A 160 9.38 -9.10 27.75
N LYS A 161 8.36 -9.46 28.52
CA LYS A 161 8.15 -8.95 29.88
C LYS A 161 9.27 -9.39 30.83
N ALA A 162 9.73 -10.64 30.72
CA ALA A 162 10.77 -11.18 31.60
C ALA A 162 12.13 -10.51 31.39
N PHE A 163 12.48 -10.17 30.15
CA PHE A 163 13.79 -9.58 29.81
C PHE A 163 13.76 -8.08 29.54
N GLY A 164 12.58 -7.46 29.55
CA GLY A 164 12.42 -6.01 29.43
C GLY A 164 12.75 -5.48 28.03
N PHE A 165 12.24 -6.12 26.98
CA PHE A 165 12.38 -5.64 25.60
C PHE A 165 11.03 -5.41 24.91
N PRO A 166 10.96 -4.53 23.89
CA PRO A 166 9.72 -4.27 23.16
C PRO A 166 9.28 -5.45 22.26
N PRO A 167 8.07 -6.00 22.42
CA PRO A 167 7.60 -7.14 21.62
C PRO A 167 7.15 -6.77 20.19
N HIS A 168 7.12 -5.48 19.84
CA HIS A 168 6.66 -5.00 18.54
C HIS A 168 7.76 -5.01 17.46
N VAL A 169 9.04 -5.14 17.84
CA VAL A 169 10.19 -5.06 16.91
C VAL A 169 10.06 -6.04 15.72
N PRO A 170 9.66 -7.32 15.90
CA PRO A 170 9.38 -8.21 14.78
C PRO A 170 8.38 -7.63 13.79
N SER A 171 7.24 -7.12 14.27
CA SER A 171 6.20 -6.57 13.39
C SER A 171 6.64 -5.32 12.63
N GLU A 172 7.54 -4.51 13.20
CA GLU A 172 8.14 -3.36 12.52
C GLU A 172 9.14 -3.80 11.45
N TYR A 173 9.89 -4.88 11.71
CA TYR A 173 10.78 -5.48 10.72
C TYR A 173 9.99 -6.14 9.58
N GLU A 174 8.91 -6.87 9.86
CA GLU A 174 8.01 -7.47 8.84
C GLU A 174 7.46 -6.42 7.87
N GLN A 175 7.15 -5.22 8.37
CA GLN A 175 6.65 -4.12 7.55
C GLN A 175 7.76 -3.44 6.72
N SER A 176 9.03 -3.69 7.04
CA SER A 176 10.18 -3.08 6.37
C SER A 176 10.38 -3.59 4.95
N ILE A 177 11.06 -2.79 4.12
CA ILE A 177 11.44 -3.20 2.77
C ILE A 177 12.43 -4.38 2.77
N HIS A 178 13.21 -4.56 3.84
CA HIS A 178 14.15 -5.67 3.96
C HIS A 178 13.40 -7.00 4.10
N TYR A 179 12.48 -7.10 5.04
CA TYR A 179 11.65 -8.30 5.18
C TYR A 179 10.83 -8.57 3.92
N ARG A 180 10.14 -7.54 3.38
CA ARG A 180 9.30 -7.71 2.16
C ARG A 180 10.11 -8.26 0.99
N LYS A 181 11.37 -7.86 0.84
CA LYS A 181 12.29 -8.40 -0.17
C LYS A 181 12.73 -9.83 0.15
N ALA A 182 13.10 -10.12 1.39
CA ALA A 182 13.47 -11.46 1.83
C ALA A 182 12.33 -12.46 1.60
N ALA A 183 11.09 -12.06 1.92
CA ALA A 183 9.88 -12.86 1.76
C ALA A 183 9.54 -13.20 0.29
N ILE A 184 9.88 -12.31 -0.67
CA ILE A 184 9.77 -12.62 -2.10
C ILE A 184 11.00 -13.35 -2.68
N GLY A 185 11.95 -13.76 -1.84
CA GLY A 185 13.12 -14.55 -2.22
C GLY A 185 14.34 -13.75 -2.66
N GLU A 186 14.46 -12.48 -2.30
CA GLU A 186 15.72 -11.74 -2.49
C GLU A 186 16.78 -12.22 -1.48
N ALA A 187 17.73 -13.02 -1.96
CA ALA A 187 18.77 -13.62 -1.13
C ALA A 187 19.65 -12.58 -0.41
N LYS A 188 19.83 -11.39 -1.00
CA LYS A 188 20.67 -10.33 -0.43
C LYS A 188 19.92 -9.39 0.53
N ALA A 189 18.64 -9.64 0.78
CA ALA A 189 17.87 -8.82 1.71
C ALA A 189 18.33 -9.12 3.15
N PRO A 190 18.72 -8.09 3.94
CA PRO A 190 19.28 -8.31 5.26
C PRO A 190 18.21 -8.74 6.26
N LEU A 191 18.54 -9.73 7.08
CA LEU A 191 17.76 -10.30 8.19
C LEU A 191 18.16 -9.70 9.54
N CYS A 192 17.45 -10.07 10.61
CA CYS A 192 17.77 -9.58 11.96
C CYS A 192 19.25 -9.80 12.33
N PHE A 193 19.81 -10.97 12.02
CA PHE A 193 21.18 -11.30 12.36
C PHE A 193 22.22 -10.56 11.51
N ASP A 194 21.88 -10.10 10.30
CA ASP A 194 22.81 -9.32 9.47
C ASP A 194 23.09 -7.94 10.09
N CYS A 195 22.11 -7.41 10.82
CA CYS A 195 22.27 -6.17 11.58
C CYS A 195 22.79 -6.43 13.00
N HIS A 196 22.19 -7.36 13.74
CA HIS A 196 22.47 -7.54 15.17
C HIS A 196 23.65 -8.48 15.49
N GLY A 197 24.09 -9.28 14.51
CA GLY A 197 24.97 -10.43 14.71
C GLY A 197 24.20 -11.73 14.92
N ALA A 198 24.89 -12.87 14.83
CA ALA A 198 24.28 -14.19 14.99
C ALA A 198 24.61 -14.82 16.36
N HIS A 199 25.88 -15.21 16.57
CA HIS A 199 26.31 -15.83 17.83
C HIS A 199 26.84 -14.84 18.88
N ASN A 200 27.16 -13.61 18.49
CA ASN A 200 27.80 -12.60 19.31
C ASN A 200 26.88 -11.39 19.60
N ILE A 201 25.57 -11.62 19.65
CA ILE A 201 24.56 -10.58 19.85
C ILE A 201 24.75 -9.92 21.22
N VAL A 202 24.84 -8.59 21.24
CA VAL A 202 24.91 -7.77 22.44
C VAL A 202 23.80 -6.71 22.44
N ARG A 203 23.50 -6.14 23.61
CA ARG A 203 22.51 -5.07 23.75
C ARG A 203 22.82 -3.88 22.84
N VAL A 204 21.79 -3.23 22.32
CA VAL A 204 21.89 -2.11 21.36
C VAL A 204 22.62 -0.91 21.97
N GLU A 205 22.51 -0.73 23.28
CA GLU A 205 23.18 0.34 24.05
C GLU A 205 24.67 0.06 24.26
N ASN A 206 25.14 -1.17 24.00
CA ASN A 206 26.56 -1.49 24.13
C ASN A 206 27.32 -0.84 22.97
N PRO A 207 28.39 -0.05 23.23
CA PRO A 207 29.19 0.55 22.16
C PRO A 207 29.82 -0.44 21.19
N SER A 208 29.93 -1.72 21.56
CA SER A 208 30.42 -2.82 20.71
C SER A 208 29.35 -3.42 19.79
N SER A 209 28.08 -3.06 19.97
CA SER A 209 26.98 -3.56 19.14
C SER A 209 27.08 -2.98 17.73
N PRO A 210 26.93 -3.79 16.67
CA PRO A 210 26.93 -3.27 15.30
C PRO A 210 25.80 -2.28 15.04
N VAL A 211 24.67 -2.40 15.75
CA VAL A 211 23.50 -1.52 15.65
C VAL A 211 23.52 -0.34 16.62
N HIS A 212 24.57 -0.21 17.44
CA HIS A 212 24.77 0.97 18.29
C HIS A 212 24.80 2.23 17.43
N GLU A 213 24.32 3.36 17.94
CA GLU A 213 24.21 4.63 17.20
C GLU A 213 25.51 5.01 16.46
N ALA A 214 26.64 4.88 17.15
CA ALA A 214 27.97 5.18 16.60
C ALA A 214 28.47 4.16 15.52
N GLN A 215 27.87 2.97 15.44
CA GLN A 215 28.29 1.90 14.53
C GLN A 215 27.31 1.69 13.36
N ARG A 216 26.03 2.05 13.52
CA ARG A 216 24.95 1.70 12.59
C ARG A 216 25.22 2.10 11.14
N VAL A 217 25.84 3.26 10.93
CA VAL A 217 26.22 3.72 9.57
C VAL A 217 27.13 2.71 8.88
N LYS A 218 28.08 2.10 9.61
CA LYS A 218 29.00 1.10 9.06
C LYS A 218 28.26 -0.17 8.62
N VAL A 219 27.24 -0.59 9.37
CA VAL A 219 26.38 -1.73 8.99
C VAL A 219 25.61 -1.40 7.72
N CYS A 220 24.92 -0.25 7.68
CA CYS A 220 24.19 0.17 6.48
C CYS A 220 25.11 0.29 5.25
N ALA A 221 26.32 0.80 5.42
CA ALA A 221 27.28 1.01 4.34
C ALA A 221 27.78 -0.29 3.68
N GLN A 222 27.61 -1.46 4.32
CA GLN A 222 27.95 -2.76 3.71
C GLN A 222 27.11 -3.04 2.46
N CYS A 223 25.85 -2.59 2.45
CA CYS A 223 24.91 -2.79 1.34
C CYS A 223 24.49 -1.48 0.65
N HIS A 224 24.62 -0.33 1.33
CA HIS A 224 24.21 0.98 0.84
C HIS A 224 25.43 1.93 0.71
N PRO A 225 26.13 1.92 -0.44
CA PRO A 225 27.22 2.85 -0.69
C PRO A 225 26.79 4.31 -0.50
N GLY A 226 27.56 5.05 0.30
CA GLY A 226 27.26 6.44 0.63
C GLY A 226 26.21 6.63 1.73
N ALA A 227 25.85 5.58 2.48
CA ALA A 227 25.02 5.72 3.68
C ALA A 227 25.67 6.67 4.70
N ASN A 228 24.84 7.54 5.29
CA ASN A 228 25.23 8.51 6.31
C ASN A 228 24.35 8.36 7.56
N ALA A 229 24.56 9.21 8.57
CA ALA A 229 23.78 9.17 9.81
C ALA A 229 22.27 9.38 9.55
N THR A 230 21.91 10.31 8.66
CA THR A 230 20.51 10.56 8.27
C THR A 230 19.84 9.36 7.62
N PHE A 231 20.57 8.61 6.79
CA PHE A 231 20.06 7.37 6.18
C PHE A 231 19.87 6.28 7.24
N ALA A 232 20.87 6.09 8.11
CA ALA A 232 20.84 5.08 9.16
C ALA A 232 19.79 5.35 10.23
N SER A 233 19.41 6.62 10.45
CA SER A 233 18.37 6.99 11.43
C SER A 233 16.95 6.63 10.98
N VAL A 234 16.72 6.34 9.69
CA VAL A 234 15.39 5.98 9.16
C VAL A 234 14.93 4.60 9.63
N PHE A 235 15.89 3.75 10.04
CA PHE A 235 15.67 2.35 10.43
C PHE A 235 16.00 2.18 11.92
N ASP A 236 14.98 2.24 12.77
CA ASP A 236 15.11 2.26 14.25
C ASP A 236 14.12 1.33 14.98
N HIS A 237 13.34 0.52 14.25
CA HIS A 237 12.27 -0.34 14.78
C HIS A 237 11.25 0.38 15.69
N THR A 238 11.18 1.71 15.62
CA THR A 238 10.21 2.48 16.41
C THR A 238 8.89 2.54 15.66
N PRO A 239 7.78 2.12 16.30
CA PRO A 239 6.48 2.03 15.68
C PRO A 239 5.97 3.42 15.28
N ILE A 240 5.12 3.46 14.26
CA ILE A 240 4.49 4.70 13.83
C ILE A 240 3.25 4.94 14.70
N GLY A 241 3.43 5.71 15.76
CA GLY A 241 2.37 6.15 16.67
C GLY A 241 2.21 7.67 16.74
N PRO A 242 1.11 8.16 17.32
CA PRO A 242 0.81 9.58 17.43
C PRO A 242 1.77 10.36 18.32
N GLU A 243 2.51 9.69 19.21
CA GLU A 243 3.48 10.32 20.12
C GLU A 243 4.92 10.17 19.59
N GLU A 244 5.26 9.01 19.04
CA GLU A 244 6.62 8.66 18.61
C GLU A 244 6.96 9.24 17.23
N LYS A 245 6.03 9.09 16.27
CA LYS A 245 6.20 9.51 14.86
C LYS A 245 4.92 10.19 14.35
N PRO A 246 4.57 11.37 14.92
CA PRO A 246 3.28 12.02 14.68
C PRO A 246 3.05 12.36 13.21
N LEU A 247 4.08 12.81 12.49
CA LEU A 247 3.96 13.20 11.09
C LEU A 247 3.56 12.00 10.22
N GLU A 248 4.31 10.90 10.32
CA GLU A 248 4.06 9.65 9.62
C GLU A 248 2.69 9.07 9.97
N TYR A 249 2.34 9.09 11.27
CA TYR A 249 1.05 8.61 11.76
C TYR A 249 -0.12 9.36 11.11
N TRP A 250 -0.10 10.69 11.18
CA TRP A 250 -1.19 11.50 10.63
C TRP A 250 -1.29 11.40 9.10
N VAL A 251 -0.16 11.26 8.40
CA VAL A 251 -0.18 11.02 6.96
C VAL A 251 -0.88 9.68 6.65
N ILE A 252 -0.51 8.59 7.33
CA ILE A 252 -1.18 7.29 7.16
C ILE A 252 -2.69 7.40 7.44
N VAL A 253 -3.07 8.11 8.52
CA VAL A 253 -4.49 8.32 8.86
C VAL A 253 -5.22 9.09 7.75
N ILE A 254 -4.62 10.16 7.23
CA ILE A 254 -5.18 10.95 6.12
C ILE A 254 -5.36 10.07 4.89
N PHE A 255 -4.34 9.29 4.49
CA PHE A 255 -4.45 8.38 3.35
C PHE A 255 -5.53 7.32 3.54
N LYS A 256 -5.65 6.74 4.74
CA LYS A 256 -6.72 5.76 5.04
C LYS A 256 -8.11 6.38 4.92
N ILE A 257 -8.31 7.58 5.49
CA ILE A 257 -9.58 8.32 5.40
C ILE A 257 -9.87 8.70 3.95
N LEU A 258 -8.88 9.25 3.24
CA LEU A 258 -9.00 9.63 1.84
C LEU A 258 -9.36 8.44 0.96
N THR A 259 -8.67 7.32 1.15
CA THR A 259 -8.89 6.07 0.41
C THR A 259 -10.30 5.55 0.65
N LEU A 260 -10.68 5.30 1.91
CA LEU A 260 -12.01 4.82 2.25
C LEU A 260 -13.11 5.78 1.78
N GLY A 261 -12.94 7.07 2.03
CA GLY A 261 -13.88 8.11 1.61
C GLY A 261 -14.06 8.16 0.10
N THR A 262 -12.97 8.05 -0.66
CA THR A 262 -12.99 7.98 -2.13
C THR A 262 -13.73 6.73 -2.59
N PHE A 263 -13.48 5.55 -2.03
CA PHE A 263 -14.22 4.32 -2.39
C PHE A 263 -15.70 4.43 -2.13
N MET A 264 -16.08 4.96 -0.96
CA MET A 264 -17.49 5.13 -0.62
C MET A 264 -18.16 6.13 -1.55
N ALA A 265 -17.52 7.26 -1.85
CA ALA A 265 -18.06 8.29 -2.72
C ALA A 265 -18.20 7.82 -4.17
N LEU A 266 -17.14 7.24 -4.76
CA LEU A 266 -17.15 6.76 -6.14
C LEU A 266 -18.06 5.54 -6.29
N GLY A 267 -18.05 4.62 -5.32
CA GLY A 267 -18.94 3.46 -5.31
C GLY A 267 -20.42 3.85 -5.21
N LEU A 268 -20.76 4.80 -4.33
CA LEU A 268 -22.12 5.36 -4.24
C LEU A 268 -22.51 6.06 -5.54
N PHE A 269 -21.61 6.84 -6.13
CA PHE A 269 -21.88 7.52 -7.40
C PHE A 269 -22.19 6.53 -8.52
N ILE A 270 -21.37 5.49 -8.69
CA ILE A 270 -21.58 4.44 -9.70
C ILE A 270 -22.90 3.71 -9.44
N LEU A 271 -23.19 3.36 -8.19
CA LEU A 271 -24.45 2.73 -7.82
C LEU A 271 -25.65 3.60 -8.23
N LEU A 272 -25.60 4.89 -7.91
CA LEU A 272 -26.66 5.84 -8.27
C LEU A 272 -26.80 6.04 -9.78
N ASP A 273 -25.69 6.09 -10.54
CA ASP A 273 -25.74 6.21 -12.00
C ASP A 273 -26.35 4.95 -12.65
N VAL A 274 -25.97 3.77 -12.17
CA VAL A 274 -26.56 2.50 -12.61
C VAL A 274 -28.05 2.45 -12.28
N MET A 275 -28.44 2.81 -11.05
CA MET A 275 -29.86 2.86 -10.65
C MET A 275 -30.66 3.88 -11.48
N ALA A 276 -30.09 5.04 -11.77
CA ALA A 276 -30.73 6.05 -12.62
C ALA A 276 -30.90 5.55 -14.06
N THR A 277 -29.88 4.86 -14.59
CA THR A 277 -29.93 4.26 -15.93
C THR A 277 -30.97 3.16 -16.02
N ILE A 278 -31.05 2.28 -15.01
CA ILE A 278 -32.09 1.24 -14.91
C ILE A 278 -33.48 1.87 -14.81
N ARG A 279 -33.64 2.93 -13.99
CA ARG A 279 -34.91 3.65 -13.87
C ARG A 279 -35.37 4.21 -15.22
N GLN A 280 -34.47 4.80 -15.99
CA GLN A 280 -34.79 5.32 -17.33
C GLN A 280 -35.13 4.20 -18.32
N ALA A 281 -34.47 3.04 -18.21
CA ALA A 281 -34.76 1.89 -19.06
C ALA A 281 -36.13 1.23 -18.74
N ILE A 282 -36.52 1.16 -17.45
CA ILE A 282 -37.78 0.53 -17.01
C ILE A 282 -38.97 1.49 -17.10
N MET A 283 -38.76 2.76 -16.78
CA MET A 283 -39.80 3.80 -16.79
C MET A 283 -39.48 4.85 -17.85
N PRO A 284 -39.55 4.52 -19.15
CA PRO A 284 -39.40 5.52 -20.19
C PRO A 284 -40.57 6.50 -20.07
N LYS A 285 -40.32 7.71 -19.54
CA LYS A 285 -41.31 8.79 -19.62
C LYS A 285 -41.61 9.02 -21.10
N SER A 286 -42.89 8.90 -21.45
CA SER A 286 -43.48 9.06 -22.78
C SER A 286 -42.65 9.91 -23.74
N LYS A 287 -42.29 9.29 -24.88
CA LYS A 287 -41.49 9.79 -26.01
C LYS A 287 -41.58 11.32 -26.16
N ARG A 288 -40.43 11.99 -26.10
CA ARG A 288 -40.24 13.36 -26.60
C ARG A 288 -39.10 13.40 -27.63
N PRO A 289 -39.14 14.31 -28.62
CA PRO A 289 -38.66 14.09 -30.00
C PRO A 289 -37.14 14.10 -30.23
N HIS A 290 -36.33 13.96 -29.17
CA HIS A 290 -34.86 13.91 -29.27
C HIS A 290 -34.31 12.53 -28.94
N GLU A 291 -35.16 11.50 -28.90
CA GLU A 291 -34.72 10.15 -29.15
C GLU A 291 -34.35 10.12 -30.64
N HIS A 292 -33.08 10.44 -30.94
CA HIS A 292 -32.52 10.23 -32.25
C HIS A 292 -32.65 8.73 -32.53
N ALA A 293 -33.75 8.35 -33.17
CA ALA A 293 -33.82 7.19 -34.03
C ALA A 293 -32.46 7.10 -34.72
N LYS A 294 -31.79 5.93 -34.60
CA LYS A 294 -30.58 5.61 -35.37
C LYS A 294 -30.71 6.27 -36.74
N LYS A 295 -30.01 7.39 -36.96
CA LYS A 295 -30.03 8.02 -38.28
C LYS A 295 -29.30 7.02 -39.16
N GLU A 296 -30.04 6.31 -40.00
CA GLU A 296 -29.50 5.47 -41.06
C GLU A 296 -28.81 6.39 -42.07
N GLY A 297 -27.60 6.82 -41.73
CA GLY A 297 -26.73 7.66 -42.52
C GLY A 297 -25.28 7.24 -42.30
N PRO A 298 -24.35 7.67 -43.18
CA PRO A 298 -22.94 7.36 -43.02
C PRO A 298 -22.45 7.84 -41.66
N GLN A 299 -21.76 6.96 -40.91
CA GLN A 299 -21.28 7.28 -39.57
C GLN A 299 -20.27 8.42 -39.65
N GLN A 300 -20.68 9.61 -39.19
CA GLN A 300 -19.81 10.77 -39.11
C GLN A 300 -18.96 10.68 -37.85
N PHE A 301 -17.67 11.01 -37.97
CA PHE A 301 -16.72 10.99 -36.87
C PHE A 301 -16.17 12.39 -36.60
N VAL A 302 -15.94 12.68 -35.33
CA VAL A 302 -15.35 13.92 -34.83
C VAL A 302 -13.97 13.58 -34.29
N GLU A 303 -12.97 14.37 -34.67
CA GLU A 303 -11.62 14.22 -34.11
C GLU A 303 -11.60 14.73 -32.66
N ARG A 304 -11.20 13.85 -31.75
CA ARG A 304 -11.18 14.10 -30.31
C ARG A 304 -9.77 14.25 -29.76
N LEU A 305 -8.84 13.41 -30.21
CA LEU A 305 -7.46 13.36 -29.71
C LEU A 305 -6.44 13.25 -30.85
N PRO A 306 -5.48 14.19 -30.95
CA PRO A 306 -4.39 14.11 -31.90
C PRO A 306 -3.44 12.95 -31.56
N PHE A 307 -2.61 12.54 -32.53
CA PHE A 307 -1.72 11.38 -32.39
C PHE A 307 -0.79 11.45 -31.18
N HIS A 308 -0.16 12.60 -30.93
CA HIS A 308 0.80 12.71 -29.82
C HIS A 308 0.15 12.47 -28.44
N LEU A 309 -1.09 12.94 -28.21
CA LEU A 309 -1.79 12.68 -26.95
C LEU A 309 -2.20 11.20 -26.80
N ARG A 310 -2.47 10.52 -27.91
CA ARG A 310 -2.72 9.06 -27.90
C ARG A 310 -1.47 8.28 -27.56
N LEU A 311 -0.32 8.70 -28.10
CA LEU A 311 0.96 8.10 -27.75
C LEU A 311 1.29 8.29 -26.27
N GLN A 312 1.10 9.50 -25.72
CA GLN A 312 1.24 9.74 -24.28
C GLN A 312 0.34 8.81 -23.46
N HIS A 313 -0.95 8.76 -23.80
CA HIS A 313 -1.89 7.87 -23.12
C HIS A 313 -1.45 6.41 -23.17
N PHE A 314 -0.94 5.93 -24.30
CA PHE A 314 -0.44 4.55 -24.43
C PHE A 314 0.79 4.29 -23.56
N LEU A 315 1.74 5.24 -23.52
CA LEU A 315 2.93 5.15 -22.65
C LEU A 315 2.53 5.17 -21.18
N MET A 316 1.62 6.06 -20.79
CA MET A 316 1.06 6.14 -19.45
C MET A 316 0.33 4.83 -19.08
N LEU A 317 -0.59 4.35 -19.92
CA LEU A 317 -1.37 3.13 -19.69
C LEU A 317 -0.48 1.91 -19.48
N SER A 318 0.47 1.69 -20.39
CA SER A 318 1.41 0.58 -20.30
C SER A 318 2.28 0.69 -19.03
N SER A 319 2.78 1.89 -18.72
CA SER A 319 3.60 2.14 -17.53
C SER A 319 2.81 1.91 -16.24
N VAL A 320 1.58 2.40 -16.11
CA VAL A 320 0.74 2.16 -14.92
C VAL A 320 0.51 0.66 -14.72
N ILE A 321 0.12 -0.06 -15.78
CA ILE A 321 -0.15 -1.50 -15.67
C ILE A 321 1.12 -2.23 -15.21
N THR A 322 2.27 -1.92 -15.80
CA THR A 322 3.56 -2.51 -15.40
C THR A 322 3.90 -2.16 -13.95
N LEU A 323 3.74 -0.89 -13.53
CA LEU A 323 4.02 -0.43 -12.17
C LEU A 323 3.14 -1.14 -11.13
N VAL A 324 1.84 -1.26 -11.39
CA VAL A 324 0.89 -1.95 -10.50
C VAL A 324 1.21 -3.44 -10.39
N ILE A 325 1.46 -4.12 -11.52
CA ILE A 325 1.81 -5.55 -11.53
C ILE A 325 3.12 -5.80 -10.77
N THR A 326 4.14 -4.97 -11.02
CA THR A 326 5.46 -5.13 -10.38
C THR A 326 5.48 -4.70 -8.92
N ALA A 327 4.56 -3.87 -8.47
CA ALA A 327 4.42 -3.50 -7.06
C ALA A 327 3.74 -4.59 -6.22
N TRP A 328 2.87 -5.42 -6.82
CA TRP A 328 2.08 -6.42 -6.10
C TRP A 328 2.91 -7.36 -5.21
N PRO A 329 4.05 -7.92 -5.68
CA PRO A 329 4.87 -8.78 -4.83
C PRO A 329 5.39 -8.12 -3.56
N LEU A 330 5.70 -6.83 -3.59
CA LEU A 330 6.14 -6.12 -2.39
C LEU A 330 4.97 -5.78 -1.46
N LEU A 331 3.76 -5.60 -1.99
CA LEU A 331 2.57 -5.31 -1.17
C LEU A 331 2.13 -6.54 -0.37
N SER A 332 2.17 -7.73 -0.97
CA SER A 332 1.77 -9.00 -0.36
C SER A 332 2.84 -10.09 -0.57
N PRO A 333 3.99 -10.00 0.10
CA PRO A 333 5.17 -10.82 -0.21
C PRO A 333 5.02 -12.29 0.17
N GLU A 334 4.22 -12.59 1.19
CA GLU A 334 3.96 -13.96 1.66
C GLU A 334 2.99 -14.74 0.75
N SER A 335 2.29 -14.06 -0.16
CA SER A 335 1.31 -14.76 -1.00
C SER A 335 2.00 -15.65 -2.04
N SER A 336 1.46 -16.85 -2.26
CA SER A 336 1.96 -17.78 -3.28
C SER A 336 1.95 -17.16 -4.69
N VAL A 337 0.98 -16.29 -4.97
CA VAL A 337 0.88 -15.52 -6.22
C VAL A 337 2.06 -14.57 -6.37
N SER A 338 2.42 -13.83 -5.32
CA SER A 338 3.58 -12.92 -5.34
C SER A 338 4.90 -13.65 -5.54
N GLN A 339 5.07 -14.79 -4.88
CA GLN A 339 6.26 -15.63 -5.04
C GLN A 339 6.33 -16.22 -6.46
N ALA A 340 5.21 -16.70 -7.00
CA ALA A 340 5.13 -17.21 -8.38
C ALA A 340 5.42 -16.12 -9.41
N LEU A 341 4.82 -14.94 -9.24
CA LEU A 341 5.04 -13.79 -10.12
C LEU A 341 6.50 -13.33 -10.09
N THR A 342 7.11 -13.29 -8.91
CA THR A 342 8.52 -12.93 -8.75
C THR A 342 9.43 -13.94 -9.46
N ARG A 343 9.18 -15.24 -9.33
CA ARG A 343 9.94 -16.28 -10.04
C ARG A 343 9.75 -16.19 -11.55
N MET A 344 8.51 -15.98 -12.02
CA MET A 344 8.19 -15.90 -13.45
C MET A 344 8.85 -14.69 -14.12
N LEU A 345 8.95 -13.56 -13.43
CA LEU A 345 9.55 -12.33 -13.95
C LEU A 345 11.07 -12.25 -13.74
N GLY A 346 11.74 -13.36 -13.37
CA GLY A 346 13.21 -13.42 -13.28
C GLY A 346 13.80 -12.98 -11.93
N GLY A 347 13.00 -12.99 -10.85
CA GLY A 347 13.43 -12.70 -9.49
C GLY A 347 13.19 -11.26 -9.04
N ALA A 348 13.41 -11.00 -7.75
CA ALA A 348 13.15 -9.70 -7.11
C ALA A 348 13.98 -8.56 -7.73
N HIS A 349 15.24 -8.85 -8.11
CA HIS A 349 16.10 -7.88 -8.79
C HIS A 349 15.52 -7.42 -10.14
N MET A 350 15.11 -8.36 -10.99
CA MET A 350 14.52 -8.04 -12.29
C MET A 350 13.19 -7.29 -12.13
N LEU A 351 12.35 -7.72 -11.20
CA LEU A 351 11.10 -7.04 -10.87
C LEU A 351 11.33 -5.55 -10.53
N ALA A 352 12.33 -5.27 -9.69
CA ALA A 352 12.69 -3.89 -9.33
C ALA A 352 13.22 -3.08 -10.52
N MET A 353 13.98 -3.71 -11.44
CA MET A 353 14.47 -3.06 -12.65
C MET A 353 13.32 -2.70 -13.62
N ILE A 354 12.37 -3.62 -13.81
CA ILE A 354 11.17 -3.36 -14.62
C ILE A 354 10.35 -2.21 -14.00
N HIS A 355 10.13 -2.25 -12.69
CA HIS A 355 9.38 -1.22 -11.97
C HIS A 355 10.02 0.17 -12.14
N ARG A 356 11.34 0.29 -11.92
CA ARG A 356 12.06 1.56 -12.08
C ARG A 356 12.04 2.06 -13.51
N THR A 357 12.20 1.16 -14.50
CA THR A 357 12.18 1.54 -15.91
C THR A 357 10.81 2.09 -16.31
N ALA A 358 9.72 1.41 -15.92
CA ALA A 358 8.36 1.91 -16.13
C ALA A 358 8.12 3.24 -15.40
N GLY A 359 8.68 3.41 -14.19
CA GLY A 359 8.64 4.66 -13.44
C GLY A 359 9.32 5.82 -14.16
N PHE A 360 10.51 5.60 -14.73
CA PHE A 360 11.22 6.63 -15.51
C PHE A 360 10.49 6.97 -16.81
N ILE A 361 9.88 5.99 -17.48
CA ILE A 361 9.02 6.24 -18.66
C ILE A 361 7.82 7.11 -18.26
N MET A 362 7.15 6.80 -17.16
CA MET A 362 6.03 7.58 -16.63
C MET A 362 6.45 9.02 -16.30
N ILE A 363 7.57 9.21 -15.61
CA ILE A 363 8.10 10.54 -15.28
C ILE A 363 8.43 11.33 -16.56
N GLY A 364 9.05 10.68 -17.55
CA GLY A 364 9.34 11.30 -18.84
C GLY A 364 8.08 11.74 -19.59
N ASP A 365 7.06 10.89 -19.65
CA ASP A 365 5.76 11.23 -20.26
C ASP A 365 5.07 12.40 -19.52
N PHE A 366 5.12 12.41 -18.19
CA PHE A 366 4.57 13.49 -17.37
C PHE A 366 5.30 14.83 -17.62
N ILE A 367 6.64 14.82 -17.65
CA ILE A 367 7.44 16.02 -17.96
C ILE A 367 7.09 16.54 -19.35
N TYR A 368 7.02 15.66 -20.36
CA TYR A 368 6.61 16.04 -21.70
C TYR A 368 5.21 16.66 -21.71
N HIS A 369 4.26 16.08 -20.96
CA HIS A 369 2.91 16.63 -20.84
C HIS A 369 2.89 18.04 -20.22
N VAL A 370 3.63 18.26 -19.13
CA VAL A 370 3.74 19.55 -18.46
C VAL A 370 4.34 20.60 -19.40
N VAL A 371 5.42 20.24 -20.12
CA VAL A 371 6.04 21.13 -21.12
C VAL A 371 5.07 21.46 -22.24
N PHE A 372 4.33 20.47 -22.77
CA PHE A 372 3.31 20.68 -23.78
C PHE A 372 2.23 21.68 -23.33
N LEU A 373 1.72 21.52 -22.10
CA LEU A 373 0.72 22.44 -21.53
C LEU A 373 1.29 23.85 -21.35
N TYR A 374 2.53 23.97 -20.86
CA TYR A 374 3.21 25.25 -20.69
C TYR A 374 3.38 26.00 -22.02
N LEU A 375 3.84 25.32 -23.07
CA LEU A 375 4.01 25.90 -24.40
C LEU A 375 2.68 26.34 -25.00
N ARG A 376 1.62 25.54 -24.81
CA ARG A 376 0.26 25.88 -25.28
C ARG A 376 -0.32 27.08 -24.54
N PHE A 377 -0.11 27.16 -23.23
CA PHE A 377 -0.50 28.31 -22.43
C PHE A 377 0.23 29.57 -22.90
N ARG A 378 1.54 29.49 -23.16
CA ARG A 378 2.35 30.61 -23.65
C ARG A 378 1.93 31.08 -25.05
N ALA A 379 1.49 30.18 -25.93
CA ALA A 379 1.05 30.52 -27.28
C ALA A 379 -0.36 31.13 -27.33
N GLY A 380 -1.29 30.65 -26.48
CA GLY A 380 -2.70 31.03 -26.54
C GLY A 380 -3.23 31.88 -25.40
N GLY A 381 -2.46 32.07 -24.32
CA GLY A 381 -2.84 32.84 -23.13
C GLY A 381 -4.06 32.31 -22.36
N ARG A 382 -4.52 31.09 -22.66
CA ARG A 382 -5.74 30.48 -22.09
C ARG A 382 -5.41 29.18 -21.39
N PHE A 383 -6.04 28.96 -20.24
CA PHE A 383 -5.97 27.69 -19.52
C PHE A 383 -6.57 26.55 -20.36
N HIS A 384 -6.06 25.34 -20.14
CA HIS A 384 -6.56 24.16 -20.82
C HIS A 384 -8.01 23.88 -20.40
N PRO A 385 -8.92 23.41 -21.29
CA PRO A 385 -10.31 23.14 -20.92
C PRO A 385 -10.51 22.05 -19.83
N MET A 386 -9.45 21.30 -19.49
CA MET A 386 -9.43 20.36 -18.36
C MET A 386 -9.30 21.04 -17.00
N THR A 387 -9.04 22.35 -16.94
CA THR A 387 -9.00 23.09 -15.67
C THR A 387 -10.39 23.06 -15.01
N PRO A 388 -10.50 22.72 -13.72
CA PRO A 388 -11.78 22.72 -13.02
C PRO A 388 -12.34 24.14 -12.96
N MET A 389 -13.63 24.27 -13.25
CA MET A 389 -14.37 25.52 -13.29
C MET A 389 -15.52 25.45 -12.28
N PRO A 390 -16.01 26.60 -11.75
CA PRO A 390 -17.16 26.59 -10.84
C PRO A 390 -18.40 25.88 -11.40
N LYS A 391 -18.57 25.88 -12.75
CA LYS A 391 -19.62 25.12 -13.44
C LYS A 391 -19.61 23.63 -13.07
N ASP A 392 -18.45 23.02 -12.85
CA ASP A 392 -18.33 21.59 -12.55
C ASP A 392 -19.06 21.20 -11.24
N ILE A 393 -19.13 22.11 -10.26
CA ILE A 393 -19.87 21.91 -9.01
C ILE A 393 -21.39 21.96 -9.26
N PHE A 394 -21.84 22.88 -10.13
CA PHE A 394 -23.25 22.97 -10.52
C PHE A 394 -23.67 21.76 -11.35
N ASP A 395 -22.83 21.29 -12.27
CA ASP A 395 -23.06 20.08 -13.06
C ASP A 395 -23.12 18.83 -12.15
N LEU A 396 -22.27 18.74 -11.12
CA LEU A 396 -22.35 17.69 -10.11
C LEU A 396 -23.66 17.75 -9.31
N LYS A 397 -24.09 18.94 -8.87
CA LYS A 397 -25.36 19.12 -8.17
C LYS A 397 -26.54 18.68 -9.04
N ASP A 398 -26.54 19.07 -10.30
CA ASP A 398 -27.58 18.72 -11.26
C ASP A 398 -27.57 17.21 -11.56
N MET A 399 -26.39 16.58 -11.56
CA MET A 399 -26.26 15.12 -11.65
C MET A 399 -26.86 14.42 -10.42
N ILE A 400 -26.62 14.93 -9.21
CA ILE A 400 -27.22 14.38 -7.99
C ILE A 400 -28.76 14.49 -8.04
N PHE A 401 -29.30 15.63 -8.46
CA PHE A 401 -30.76 15.78 -8.66
C PHE A 401 -31.31 14.82 -9.71
N PHE A 402 -30.57 14.59 -10.77
CA PHE A 402 -30.90 13.57 -11.77
C PHE A 402 -30.94 12.17 -11.16
N PHE A 403 -29.96 11.78 -10.33
CA PHE A 403 -29.93 10.49 -9.66
C PHE A 403 -31.17 10.24 -8.77
N PHE A 404 -31.64 11.26 -8.05
CA PHE A 404 -32.86 11.16 -7.24
C PHE A 404 -34.17 11.36 -8.03
N GLY A 405 -34.09 11.56 -9.36
CA GLY A 405 -35.27 11.74 -10.21
C GLY A 405 -35.95 13.10 -10.04
N LEU A 406 -35.31 14.05 -9.37
CA LEU A 406 -35.76 15.44 -9.24
C LEU A 406 -35.56 16.22 -10.55
N ARG A 407 -34.71 15.69 -11.44
CA ARG A 407 -34.49 16.21 -12.79
C ARG A 407 -34.66 15.08 -13.80
N ASP A 408 -35.34 15.39 -14.91
CA ASP A 408 -35.65 14.39 -15.95
C ASP A 408 -34.50 14.13 -16.93
N LYS A 409 -33.59 15.10 -17.09
CA LYS A 409 -32.48 15.05 -18.04
C LYS A 409 -31.14 15.11 -17.32
N ARG A 410 -30.15 14.41 -17.88
CA ARG A 410 -28.75 14.55 -17.48
C ARG A 410 -28.28 16.01 -17.72
N PRO A 411 -27.28 16.50 -16.97
CA PRO A 411 -26.70 17.82 -17.18
C PRO A 411 -26.02 17.91 -18.56
N ASP A 412 -26.10 19.08 -19.20
CA ASP A 412 -25.42 19.34 -20.47
C ASP A 412 -23.96 19.75 -20.22
N PHE A 413 -23.06 18.78 -20.37
CA PHE A 413 -21.64 18.98 -20.13
C PHE A 413 -20.98 19.84 -21.21
N ASP A 414 -19.93 20.56 -20.80
CA ASP A 414 -19.03 21.27 -21.70
C ASP A 414 -18.09 20.29 -22.43
N GLN A 415 -16.99 20.78 -23.02
CA GLN A 415 -16.06 19.96 -23.79
C GLN A 415 -15.51 18.77 -22.98
N PHE A 416 -15.41 18.92 -21.67
CA PHE A 416 -15.08 17.84 -20.74
C PHE A 416 -16.04 17.92 -19.56
N ALA A 417 -16.62 16.78 -19.19
CA ALA A 417 -17.47 16.66 -18.02
C ALA A 417 -16.66 16.69 -16.72
N PHE A 418 -17.30 16.98 -15.59
CA PHE A 418 -16.60 17.05 -14.30
C PHE A 418 -15.90 15.73 -13.92
N HIS A 419 -16.47 14.58 -14.29
CA HIS A 419 -15.89 13.27 -13.98
C HIS A 419 -14.65 12.97 -14.85
N GLU A 420 -14.63 13.42 -16.12
CA GLU A 420 -13.43 13.35 -16.96
C GLU A 420 -12.31 14.27 -16.44
N LYS A 421 -12.67 15.46 -15.94
CA LYS A 421 -11.71 16.37 -15.29
C LYS A 421 -11.18 15.78 -13.99
N PHE A 422 -12.04 15.14 -13.20
CA PHE A 422 -11.63 14.43 -11.98
C PHE A 422 -10.63 13.34 -12.30
N ASP A 423 -10.87 12.48 -13.31
CA ASP A 423 -9.90 11.47 -13.77
C ASP A 423 -8.55 12.10 -14.10
N TYR A 424 -8.58 13.15 -14.92
CA TYR A 424 -7.37 13.83 -15.36
C TYR A 424 -6.55 14.38 -14.19
N TRP A 425 -7.19 15.09 -13.25
CA TRP A 425 -6.47 15.69 -12.13
C TRP A 425 -6.06 14.69 -11.05
N ALA A 426 -6.86 13.66 -10.80
CA ALA A 426 -6.50 12.58 -9.90
C ALA A 426 -5.20 11.91 -10.37
N VAL A 427 -5.10 11.57 -11.66
CA VAL A 427 -3.88 11.00 -12.24
C VAL A 427 -2.75 12.02 -12.30
N PHE A 428 -3.02 13.27 -12.66
CA PHE A 428 -1.99 14.32 -12.74
C PHE A 428 -1.26 14.53 -11.40
N TRP A 429 -2.02 14.63 -10.31
CA TRP A 429 -1.45 14.74 -8.96
C TRP A 429 -0.84 13.42 -8.48
N GLY A 430 -1.50 12.29 -8.77
CA GLY A 430 -0.99 10.97 -8.43
C GLY A 430 0.40 10.71 -9.04
N VAL A 431 0.59 11.02 -10.33
CA VAL A 431 1.90 10.87 -11.00
C VAL A 431 2.95 11.81 -10.41
N ALA A 432 2.59 13.04 -10.04
CA ALA A 432 3.53 13.97 -9.39
C ALA A 432 4.00 13.43 -8.03
N MET A 433 3.08 12.94 -7.19
CA MET A 433 3.39 12.37 -5.87
C MET A 433 4.15 11.03 -5.99
N MET A 434 3.70 10.13 -6.85
CA MET A 434 4.32 8.82 -7.09
C MET A 434 5.70 8.95 -7.74
N GLY A 435 5.85 9.84 -8.72
CA GLY A 435 7.12 10.13 -9.36
C GLY A 435 8.12 10.75 -8.38
N GLY A 436 7.69 11.74 -7.59
CA GLY A 436 8.54 12.39 -6.59
C GLY A 436 8.99 11.42 -5.48
N SER A 437 8.06 10.71 -4.87
CA SER A 437 8.37 9.70 -3.84
C SER A 437 9.20 8.53 -4.40
N GLY A 438 8.91 8.10 -5.63
CA GLY A 438 9.67 7.04 -6.32
C GLY A 438 11.12 7.42 -6.59
N LEU A 439 11.40 8.69 -6.95
CA LEU A 439 12.77 9.18 -7.12
C LEU A 439 13.54 9.20 -5.79
N VAL A 440 12.90 9.62 -4.70
CA VAL A 440 13.49 9.56 -3.34
C VAL A 440 13.87 8.13 -2.98
N LEU A 441 12.99 7.17 -3.24
CA LEU A 441 13.21 5.74 -2.90
C LEU A 441 14.15 5.03 -3.86
N THR A 442 14.33 5.55 -5.08
CA THR A 442 15.28 5.00 -6.06
C THR A 442 16.72 5.34 -5.68
N PHE A 443 16.95 6.53 -5.12
CA PHE A 443 18.28 7.03 -4.73
C PHE A 443 18.35 7.43 -3.25
N PRO A 444 18.02 6.54 -2.31
CA PRO A 444 17.77 6.93 -0.93
C PRO A 444 19.04 7.39 -0.19
N THR A 445 20.23 6.89 -0.59
CA THR A 445 21.51 7.37 -0.05
C THR A 445 21.84 8.78 -0.52
N VAL A 446 21.63 9.09 -1.80
CA VAL A 446 21.79 10.44 -2.35
C VAL A 446 20.79 11.39 -1.68
N THR A 447 19.53 10.98 -1.58
CA THR A 447 18.50 11.79 -0.94
C THR A 447 18.79 12.04 0.54
N ALA A 448 19.39 11.10 1.27
CA ALA A 448 19.78 11.31 2.67
C ALA A 448 20.88 12.35 2.88
N HIS A 449 21.61 12.75 1.83
CA HIS A 449 22.55 13.88 1.87
C HIS A 449 21.87 15.22 1.61
N LEU A 450 20.67 15.21 1.00
CA LEU A 450 19.94 16.41 0.57
C LEU A 450 18.74 16.73 1.45
N LEU A 451 18.06 15.70 1.96
CA LEU A 451 16.82 15.77 2.70
C LEU A 451 16.95 15.10 4.07
N PRO A 452 16.16 15.54 5.07
CA PRO A 452 16.11 14.91 6.37
C PRO A 452 15.51 13.50 6.32
N GLY A 453 15.81 12.66 7.32
CA GLY A 453 15.40 11.24 7.33
C GLY A 453 13.88 11.02 7.26
N TRP A 454 13.08 11.91 7.86
CA TRP A 454 11.62 11.84 7.78
C TRP A 454 11.10 11.93 6.34
N ALA A 455 11.81 12.61 5.43
CA ALA A 455 11.39 12.73 4.03
C ALA A 455 11.47 11.37 3.29
N ILE A 456 12.46 10.54 3.63
CA ILE A 456 12.61 9.19 3.07
C ILE A 456 11.51 8.27 3.61
N LYS A 457 11.28 8.32 4.93
CA LYS A 457 10.22 7.52 5.57
C LYS A 457 8.84 7.89 5.03
N LEU A 458 8.57 9.19 4.93
CA LEU A 458 7.32 9.72 4.39
C LEU A 458 7.15 9.37 2.91
N SER A 459 8.21 9.42 2.11
CA SER A 459 8.17 8.98 0.71
C SER A 459 7.77 7.51 0.59
N ASN A 460 8.27 6.64 1.48
CA ASN A 460 7.86 5.23 1.48
C ASN A 460 6.36 5.04 1.79
N ILE A 461 5.83 5.83 2.73
CA ILE A 461 4.39 5.81 3.08
C ILE A 461 3.57 6.31 1.90
N ILE A 462 3.86 7.52 1.41
CA ILE A 462 3.13 8.14 0.29
C ILE A 462 3.16 7.24 -0.93
N HIS A 463 4.32 6.68 -1.29
CA HIS A 463 4.44 5.84 -2.47
C HIS A 463 3.58 4.58 -2.37
N ALA A 464 3.53 3.94 -1.21
CA ALA A 464 2.73 2.73 -1.03
C ALA A 464 1.22 3.02 -0.97
N ASP A 465 0.81 4.01 -0.19
CA ASP A 465 -0.61 4.31 0.04
C ASP A 465 -1.25 5.01 -1.17
N GLU A 466 -0.55 5.96 -1.81
CA GLU A 466 -1.03 6.60 -3.05
C GLU A 466 -1.11 5.60 -4.20
N ALA A 467 -0.18 4.65 -4.31
CA ALA A 467 -0.25 3.61 -5.35
C ALA A 467 -1.55 2.80 -5.25
N LEU A 468 -1.94 2.42 -4.03
CA LEU A 468 -3.18 1.68 -3.81
C LEU A 468 -4.42 2.53 -4.17
N LEU A 469 -4.46 3.77 -3.71
CA LEU A 469 -5.52 4.71 -4.04
C LEU A 469 -5.65 4.91 -5.56
N ALA A 470 -4.54 5.24 -6.23
CA ALA A 470 -4.49 5.49 -7.67
C ALA A 470 -4.89 4.25 -8.47
N ALA A 471 -4.35 3.07 -8.15
CA ALA A 471 -4.67 1.82 -8.84
C ALA A 471 -6.17 1.51 -8.77
N MET A 472 -6.78 1.68 -7.60
CA MET A 472 -8.19 1.39 -7.39
C MET A 472 -9.11 2.46 -8.02
N VAL A 473 -8.77 3.75 -7.98
CA VAL A 473 -9.53 4.80 -8.70
C VAL A 473 -9.48 4.55 -10.20
N LEU A 474 -8.31 4.19 -10.75
CA LEU A 474 -8.19 3.83 -12.16
C LEU A 474 -9.03 2.59 -12.49
N PHE A 475 -8.96 1.54 -11.69
CA PHE A 475 -9.67 0.29 -11.97
C PHE A 475 -11.19 0.36 -11.76
N ILE A 476 -11.68 1.18 -10.84
CA ILE A 476 -13.12 1.30 -10.55
C ILE A 476 -13.73 2.43 -11.37
N TRP A 477 -13.20 3.64 -11.22
CA TRP A 477 -13.86 4.84 -11.70
C TRP A 477 -13.52 5.15 -13.15
N HIS A 478 -12.23 5.14 -13.51
CA HIS A 478 -11.83 5.37 -14.90
C HIS A 478 -12.34 4.25 -15.82
N PHE A 479 -12.16 2.99 -15.43
CA PHE A 479 -12.70 1.84 -16.17
C PHE A 479 -14.22 1.89 -16.30
N TYR A 480 -14.96 2.27 -15.25
CA TYR A 480 -16.41 2.44 -15.36
C TYR A 480 -16.77 3.50 -16.41
N ASN A 481 -16.19 4.70 -16.29
CA ASN A 481 -16.54 5.85 -17.12
C ASN A 481 -16.15 5.70 -18.59
N VAL A 482 -15.16 4.85 -18.91
CA VAL A 482 -14.61 4.72 -20.28
C VAL A 482 -14.91 3.36 -20.92
N HIS A 483 -15.11 2.29 -20.14
CA HIS A 483 -15.32 0.93 -20.65
C HIS A 483 -16.70 0.35 -20.32
N LEU A 484 -17.20 0.54 -19.09
CA LEU A 484 -18.38 -0.21 -18.61
C LEU A 484 -19.70 0.57 -18.67
N LYS A 485 -19.66 1.89 -18.81
CA LYS A 485 -20.86 2.73 -18.88
C LYS A 485 -21.74 2.29 -20.08
N PRO A 486 -23.04 2.01 -19.89
CA PRO A 486 -23.90 1.42 -20.92
C PRO A 486 -23.93 2.16 -22.26
N GLY A 487 -23.79 3.49 -22.25
CA GLY A 487 -23.80 4.33 -23.46
C GLY A 487 -22.57 4.20 -24.35
N ILE A 488 -21.47 3.65 -23.85
CA ILE A 488 -20.18 3.56 -24.56
C ILE A 488 -19.58 2.16 -24.54
N PHE A 489 -20.28 1.17 -24.01
CA PHE A 489 -19.82 -0.21 -23.94
C PHE A 489 -19.55 -0.77 -25.35
N PRO A 490 -18.44 -1.51 -25.60
CA PRO A 490 -17.45 -1.98 -24.62
C PRO A 490 -16.36 -0.97 -24.24
N MET A 491 -16.21 0.13 -24.99
CA MET A 491 -15.38 1.29 -24.63
C MET A 491 -15.53 2.46 -25.61
N ASN A 492 -15.14 3.65 -25.15
CA ASN A 492 -14.90 4.80 -26.02
C ASN A 492 -13.60 4.62 -26.83
N TRP A 493 -13.69 4.53 -28.16
CA TRP A 493 -12.54 4.29 -29.05
C TRP A 493 -11.63 5.52 -29.29
N ALA A 494 -11.93 6.67 -28.69
CA ALA A 494 -11.16 7.89 -28.88
C ALA A 494 -9.71 7.77 -28.41
N TRP A 495 -9.42 6.97 -27.37
CA TRP A 495 -8.05 6.79 -26.86
C TRP A 495 -7.13 6.07 -27.86
N LEU A 496 -7.68 5.17 -28.68
CA LEU A 496 -6.93 4.41 -29.68
C LEU A 496 -6.96 5.08 -31.06
N THR A 497 -8.16 5.43 -31.55
CA THR A 497 -8.36 5.94 -32.92
C THR A 497 -8.25 7.46 -33.03
N GLY A 498 -8.42 8.18 -31.91
CA GLY A 498 -8.48 9.63 -31.87
C GLY A 498 -9.83 10.20 -32.29
N ARG A 499 -10.82 9.35 -32.62
CA ARG A 499 -12.10 9.74 -33.19
C ARG A 499 -13.26 9.23 -32.36
N MET A 500 -14.36 9.97 -32.35
CA MET A 500 -15.62 9.61 -31.69
C MET A 500 -16.77 9.76 -32.69
N LYS A 501 -17.80 8.92 -32.60
CA LYS A 501 -19.00 9.07 -33.45
C LYS A 501 -19.71 10.38 -33.11
N LYS A 502 -20.20 11.08 -34.12
CA LYS A 502 -20.80 12.42 -33.97
C LYS A 502 -22.04 12.41 -33.08
N ASP A 503 -22.92 11.42 -33.27
CA ASP A 503 -24.13 11.22 -32.44
C ASP A 503 -23.80 11.03 -30.96
N LEU A 504 -22.78 10.22 -30.66
CA LEU A 504 -22.30 10.01 -29.30
C LEU A 504 -21.69 11.30 -28.72
N TYR A 505 -20.94 12.06 -29.52
CA TYR A 505 -20.37 13.34 -29.11
C TYR A 505 -21.46 14.38 -28.79
N GLU A 506 -22.51 14.45 -29.60
CA GLU A 506 -23.66 15.32 -29.38
C GLU A 506 -24.42 14.96 -28.10
N HIS A 507 -24.49 13.67 -27.77
CA HIS A 507 -25.13 13.19 -26.54
C HIS A 507 -24.29 13.48 -25.28
N GLU A 508 -23.00 13.12 -25.27
CA GLU A 508 -22.16 13.25 -24.07
C GLU A 508 -21.63 14.68 -23.85
N HIS A 509 -21.54 15.51 -24.90
CA HIS A 509 -20.98 16.86 -24.85
C HIS A 509 -21.94 17.93 -25.41
N ALA A 510 -23.24 17.76 -25.15
CA ALA A 510 -24.31 18.63 -25.68
C ALA A 510 -24.06 20.13 -25.43
N GLY A 511 -23.57 20.51 -24.25
CA GLY A 511 -23.28 21.91 -23.92
C GLY A 511 -22.12 22.49 -24.74
N HIS A 512 -21.15 21.67 -25.14
CA HIS A 512 -20.09 22.09 -26.06
C HIS A 512 -20.59 22.20 -27.50
N VAL A 513 -21.37 21.23 -27.96
CA VAL A 513 -21.97 21.26 -29.30
C VAL A 513 -22.83 22.51 -29.47
N GLU A 514 -23.62 22.87 -28.46
CA GLU A 514 -24.43 24.10 -28.50
C GLU A 514 -23.57 25.36 -28.63
N LYS A 515 -22.44 25.42 -27.93
CA LYS A 515 -21.47 26.54 -28.09
C LYS A 515 -20.87 26.57 -29.50
N LEU A 516 -20.55 25.41 -30.08
CA LEU A 516 -20.01 25.32 -31.44
C LEU A 516 -21.06 25.69 -32.50
N ARG A 517 -22.33 25.29 -32.31
CA ARG A 517 -23.47 25.70 -33.15
C ARG A 517 -23.64 27.22 -33.14
N LYS A 518 -23.62 27.85 -31.97
CA LYS A 518 -23.67 29.32 -31.83
C LYS A 518 -22.51 30.03 -32.52
N GLN A 519 -21.36 29.37 -32.66
CA GLN A 519 -20.18 29.88 -33.36
C GLN A 519 -20.15 29.54 -34.86
N GLY A 520 -21.15 28.81 -35.38
CA GLY A 520 -21.16 28.33 -36.78
C GLY A 520 -20.12 27.24 -37.07
N LYS A 521 -19.52 26.63 -36.04
CA LYS A 521 -18.44 25.63 -36.15
C LYS A 521 -18.95 24.19 -36.05
N TRP A 522 -20.25 23.99 -35.85
CA TRP A 522 -20.89 22.68 -35.85
C TRP A 522 -22.01 22.67 -36.89
N LYS A 523 -21.95 21.72 -37.83
CA LYS A 523 -22.98 21.51 -38.85
C LYS A 523 -23.75 20.25 -38.49
N ASP A 524 -25.07 20.28 -38.64
CA ASP A 524 -25.97 19.16 -38.33
C ASP A 524 -25.79 17.96 -39.27
#